data_AF-A0A962R1Q6-F1
#
_entry.id   AF-A0A962R1Q6-F1
#
_cell.length_a   1.000
_cell.length_b   1.000
_cell.length_c   1.000
_cell.angle_alpha   90.00
_cell.angle_beta   90.00
_cell.angle_gamma   90.00
#
_symmetry.space_group_name_H-M   'P 1'
#
loop_
_entity.id
_entity.type
_entity.pdbx_description
1 polymer ?
#
loop_
_entity_poly.entity_id
_entity_poly.type
_entity_poly.pdbx_seq_one_letter_code
_entity_poly.pdbx_strand_id
1 'polypeptide(L)'
;VAYDVVVNRPKVAAYRAPSAPMIAFAVESTVDMVAKELGMDALDFRIKNAAREGTQACYGPVYGPIGIGATLEAVKKHPHMRARLKKNQGRGMACGFWFNFGGQTCADLNIATDGTVTVTVGTIDVGGSRASLSLIAAEELGIPYEHVKAHIADTGSLGHNDTTEGSRGTFSSGMAIIFAARQAIGVLRERAAIMWDIPVENVVWEAGYANATGRKFSKLKRLSLAEIAAASPGTGGPIAGHNESVPDNAGVSFASHICDVEVDPETGATRVIRYTVVQDAGKAIHPTYVEGQMQGGAAQGIGWALNEEYVYGEDGRLQNPGFLDYRIPVCSDLPFIDTQILEIPNPHHPYGIRGVGETSIVPPLAAIGNAISNAVGVRMDHVPMSPPRILKALDQHGAA
;
A
#
# COMPACT_ATOMS: atom_id res chain seq x y z
N VAL A 1 -16.13 -2.69 23.49
CA VAL A 1 -16.99 -3.81 23.04
C VAL A 1 -17.65 -3.38 21.74
N ALA A 2 -17.52 -4.15 20.67
CA ALA A 2 -18.23 -3.93 19.42
C ALA A 2 -19.42 -4.89 19.34
N TYR A 3 -20.54 -4.44 18.77
CA TYR A 3 -21.74 -5.26 18.57
C TYR A 3 -21.95 -5.42 17.07
N ASP A 4 -21.98 -6.67 16.61
CA ASP A 4 -22.45 -7.00 15.26
C ASP A 4 -23.96 -7.24 15.32
N VAL A 5 -24.70 -6.56 14.45
CA VAL A 5 -26.17 -6.56 14.47
C VAL A 5 -26.68 -6.98 13.10
N VAL A 6 -27.40 -8.09 13.07
CA VAL A 6 -28.06 -8.57 11.85
C VAL A 6 -29.23 -7.64 11.53
N VAL A 7 -29.25 -7.14 10.30
CA VAL A 7 -30.31 -6.30 9.76
C VAL A 7 -30.78 -6.84 8.40
N ASN A 8 -31.98 -6.47 7.97
CA ASN A 8 -32.53 -6.87 6.66
C ASN A 8 -31.92 -6.05 5.51
N ARG A 9 -30.59 -6.14 5.34
CA ARG A 9 -29.81 -5.49 4.25
C ARG A 9 -28.84 -6.51 3.64
N PRO A 10 -28.29 -6.26 2.44
CA PRO A 10 -27.24 -7.10 1.87
C PRO A 10 -26.08 -7.31 2.85
N LYS A 11 -25.48 -8.50 2.81
CA LYS A 11 -24.34 -8.86 3.65
C LYS A 11 -23.18 -7.88 3.40
N VAL A 12 -22.65 -7.28 4.46
CA VAL A 12 -21.45 -6.43 4.37
C VAL A 12 -20.23 -7.28 4.03
N ALA A 13 -19.32 -6.71 3.24
CA ALA A 13 -18.07 -7.33 2.81
C ALA A 13 -16.94 -6.31 2.89
N ALA A 14 -15.70 -6.79 2.73
CA ALA A 14 -14.53 -5.93 2.71
C ALA A 14 -14.56 -5.01 1.47
N TYR A 15 -14.24 -3.73 1.68
CA TYR A 15 -13.99 -2.79 0.59
C TYR A 15 -12.49 -2.54 0.41
N ARG A 16 -11.88 -1.75 1.30
CA ARG A 16 -10.43 -1.55 1.41
C ARG A 16 -10.13 -1.14 2.84
N ALA A 17 -9.13 -1.74 3.47
CA ALA A 17 -8.85 -1.52 4.88
C ALA A 17 -10.09 -1.72 5.80
N PRO A 18 -10.80 -2.87 5.75
CA PRO A 18 -12.11 -3.03 6.40
C PRO A 18 -12.11 -2.55 7.85
N SER A 19 -13.14 -1.76 8.19
CA SER A 19 -13.35 -1.10 9.49
C SER A 19 -12.39 0.03 9.86
N ALA A 20 -11.16 0.08 9.32
CA ALA A 20 -10.18 1.10 9.70
C ALA A 20 -10.62 2.54 9.38
N PRO A 21 -11.18 2.88 8.20
CA PRO A 21 -11.62 4.25 7.90
C PRO A 21 -12.66 4.80 8.90
N MET A 22 -13.63 3.96 9.32
CA MET A 22 -14.67 4.36 10.27
C MET A 22 -14.09 4.59 11.67
N ILE A 23 -13.18 3.72 12.12
CA ILE A 23 -12.51 3.88 13.42
C ILE A 23 -11.56 5.08 13.39
N ALA A 24 -10.81 5.26 12.31
CA ALA A 24 -9.93 6.42 12.13
C ALA A 24 -10.74 7.72 12.11
N PHE A 25 -11.92 7.74 11.49
CA PHE A 25 -12.82 8.90 11.54
C PHE A 25 -13.12 9.31 12.98
N ALA A 26 -13.54 8.35 13.82
CA ALA A 26 -13.85 8.63 15.23
C ALA A 26 -12.61 9.04 16.03
N VAL A 27 -11.51 8.29 15.90
CA VAL A 27 -10.27 8.52 16.68
C VAL A 27 -9.61 9.83 16.30
N GLU A 28 -9.37 10.08 15.01
CA GLU A 28 -8.65 11.27 14.56
C GLU A 28 -9.47 12.55 14.70
N SER A 29 -10.80 12.46 14.64
CA SER A 29 -11.68 13.59 15.02
C SER A 29 -11.57 13.88 16.52
N THR A 30 -11.53 12.84 17.35
CA THR A 30 -11.35 12.99 18.82
C THR A 30 -9.99 13.59 19.16
N VAL A 31 -8.93 13.13 18.50
CA VAL A 31 -7.58 13.69 18.65
C VAL A 31 -7.56 15.19 18.34
N ASP A 32 -8.24 15.61 17.26
CA ASP A 32 -8.35 17.02 16.87
C ASP A 32 -9.10 17.85 17.93
N MET A 33 -10.23 17.33 18.45
CA MET A 33 -11.01 17.98 19.51
C MET A 33 -10.23 18.11 20.81
N VAL A 34 -9.53 17.06 21.24
CA VAL A 34 -8.71 17.08 22.46
C VAL A 34 -7.55 18.06 22.34
N ALA A 35 -6.88 18.10 21.18
CA ALA A 35 -5.81 19.06 20.95
C ALA A 35 -6.32 20.50 21.07
N LYS A 36 -7.48 20.79 20.47
CA LYS A 36 -8.15 22.10 20.55
C LYS A 36 -8.50 22.48 22.00
N GLU A 37 -9.09 21.56 22.76
CA GLU A 37 -9.47 21.80 24.16
C GLU A 37 -8.24 22.08 25.06
N LEU A 38 -7.11 21.43 24.77
CA LEU A 38 -5.85 21.65 25.47
C LEU A 38 -5.07 22.88 24.98
N GLY A 39 -5.57 23.59 23.96
CA GLY A 39 -4.87 24.71 23.33
C GLY A 39 -3.56 24.32 22.65
N MET A 40 -3.44 23.05 22.22
CA MET A 40 -2.26 22.51 21.53
C MET A 40 -2.52 22.39 20.03
N ASP A 41 -1.53 22.69 19.20
CA ASP A 41 -1.61 22.40 17.77
C ASP A 41 -1.85 20.91 17.54
N ALA A 42 -2.80 20.59 16.65
CA ALA A 42 -3.28 19.22 16.46
C ALA A 42 -2.24 18.29 15.82
N LEU A 43 -1.30 18.83 15.04
CA LEU A 43 -0.18 18.07 14.49
C LEU A 43 0.89 17.85 15.57
N ASP A 44 1.22 18.87 16.35
CA ASP A 44 2.17 18.73 17.46
C ASP A 44 1.64 17.76 18.53
N PHE A 45 0.33 17.74 18.78
CA PHE A 45 -0.30 16.78 19.67
C PHE A 45 -0.13 15.34 19.16
N ARG A 46 -0.29 15.10 17.85
CA ARG A 46 -0.04 13.78 17.24
C ARG A 46 1.43 13.38 17.35
N ILE A 47 2.36 14.30 17.06
CA ILE A 47 3.81 14.03 17.17
C ILE A 47 4.19 13.66 18.60
N LYS A 48 3.66 14.38 19.59
CA LYS A 48 3.90 14.11 21.02
C LYS A 48 3.44 12.72 21.45
N ASN A 49 2.36 12.21 20.85
CA ASN A 49 1.73 10.94 21.23
C ASN A 49 2.05 9.79 20.25
N ALA A 50 2.88 10.03 19.24
CA ALA A 50 3.19 9.04 18.21
C ALA A 50 3.89 7.81 18.82
N ALA A 51 3.48 6.62 18.37
CA ALA A 51 4.19 5.39 18.70
C ALA A 51 5.61 5.42 18.13
N ARG A 52 6.54 4.78 18.83
CA ARG A 52 7.94 4.63 18.43
C ARG A 52 8.30 3.16 18.33
N GLU A 53 9.44 2.87 17.73
CA GLU A 53 10.02 1.53 17.79
C GLU A 53 10.14 1.08 19.26
N GLY A 54 9.75 -0.17 19.52
CA GLY A 54 9.62 -0.73 20.87
C GLY A 54 8.29 -0.45 21.58
N THR A 55 7.38 0.35 21.00
CA THR A 55 6.02 0.51 21.54
C THR A 55 5.24 -0.80 21.40
N GLN A 56 4.69 -1.30 22.51
CA GLN A 56 3.77 -2.44 22.50
C GLN A 56 2.38 -1.98 22.06
N ALA A 57 1.86 -2.60 20.99
CA ALA A 57 0.52 -2.35 20.52
C ALA A 57 -0.52 -2.92 21.48
N CYS A 58 -1.69 -2.28 21.58
CA CYS A 58 -2.78 -2.75 22.44
C CYS A 58 -3.31 -4.15 22.08
N TYR A 59 -3.03 -4.62 20.86
CA TYR A 59 -3.39 -5.94 20.36
C TYR A 59 -2.25 -6.98 20.46
N GLY A 60 -1.12 -6.62 21.07
CA GLY A 60 -0.06 -7.57 21.45
C GLY A 60 1.34 -7.28 20.91
N PRO A 61 1.54 -7.16 19.58
CA PRO A 61 2.87 -7.04 18.98
C PRO A 61 3.65 -5.82 19.44
N VAL A 62 4.98 -5.95 19.50
CA VAL A 62 5.89 -4.82 19.68
C VAL A 62 6.27 -4.30 18.31
N TYR A 63 6.10 -3.01 18.07
CA TYR A 63 6.47 -2.41 16.80
C TYR A 63 8.00 -2.38 16.64
N GLY A 64 8.48 -2.91 15.52
CA GLY A 64 9.83 -2.62 15.01
C GLY A 64 9.90 -1.23 14.37
N PRO A 65 10.68 -1.04 13.29
CA PRO A 65 10.69 0.21 12.54
C PRO A 65 9.27 0.61 12.08
N ILE A 66 8.82 1.79 12.52
CA ILE A 66 7.44 2.28 12.40
C ILE A 66 7.39 3.67 11.78
N GLY A 67 6.51 3.84 10.78
CA GLY A 67 6.49 5.03 9.94
C GLY A 67 5.78 6.28 10.49
N ILE A 68 4.95 6.15 11.54
CA ILE A 68 4.07 7.25 11.97
C ILE A 68 4.82 8.55 12.29
N GLY A 69 5.90 8.47 13.07
CA GLY A 69 6.70 9.65 13.42
C GLY A 69 7.31 10.33 12.18
N ALA A 70 7.84 9.54 11.25
CA ALA A 70 8.40 10.06 10.00
C ALA A 70 7.33 10.71 9.11
N THR A 71 6.15 10.09 8.99
CA THR A 71 5.03 10.66 8.22
C THR A 71 4.54 11.99 8.81
N LEU A 72 4.43 12.10 10.14
CA LEU A 72 4.05 13.34 10.81
C LEU A 72 5.11 14.44 10.67
N GLU A 73 6.39 14.10 10.79
CA GLU A 73 7.50 15.04 10.58
C GLU A 73 7.57 15.54 9.14
N ALA A 74 7.31 14.66 8.16
CA ALA A 74 7.21 15.03 6.76
C ALA A 74 6.02 15.95 6.51
N VAL A 75 4.84 15.64 7.07
CA VAL A 75 3.65 16.52 7.04
C VAL A 75 3.97 17.90 7.61
N LYS A 76 4.61 17.99 8.78
CA LYS A 76 4.99 19.26 9.44
C LYS A 76 5.85 20.15 8.56
N LYS A 77 6.72 19.54 7.75
CA LYS A 77 7.63 20.24 6.84
C LYS A 77 7.02 20.48 5.46
N HIS A 78 5.90 19.83 5.13
CA HIS A 78 5.32 19.86 3.80
C HIS A 78 4.80 21.26 3.44
N PRO A 79 5.04 21.77 2.21
CA PRO A 79 4.54 23.07 1.77
C PRO A 79 3.03 23.25 1.91
N HIS A 80 2.26 22.16 1.79
CA HIS A 80 0.81 22.17 2.01
C HIS A 80 0.46 22.78 3.37
N MET A 81 1.15 22.43 4.47
CA MET A 81 0.88 22.98 5.81
C MET A 81 1.07 24.50 5.93
N ARG A 82 1.75 25.14 4.96
CA ARG A 82 1.99 26.59 4.94
C ARG A 82 1.16 27.32 3.88
N ALA A 83 0.40 26.60 3.06
CA ALA A 83 -0.41 27.22 2.02
C ALA A 83 -1.49 28.11 2.66
N ARG A 84 -1.63 29.33 2.14
CA ARG A 84 -2.58 30.32 2.63
C ARG A 84 -4.01 29.88 2.33
N LEU A 85 -4.85 29.84 3.36
CA LEU A 85 -6.30 29.61 3.24
C LEU A 85 -7.03 30.92 2.91
N LYS A 86 -8.06 30.82 2.08
CA LYS A 86 -8.98 31.92 1.74
C LYS A 86 -10.21 31.90 2.68
N LYS A 87 -11.14 32.82 2.46
CA LYS A 87 -12.44 32.83 3.15
C LYS A 87 -13.15 31.49 2.93
N ASN A 88 -13.79 30.98 3.98
CA ASN A 88 -14.51 29.69 4.01
C ASN A 88 -13.66 28.46 3.67
N GLN A 89 -12.33 28.58 3.79
CA GLN A 89 -11.43 27.45 3.63
C GLN A 89 -10.93 26.96 4.97
N GLY A 90 -10.81 25.64 5.10
CA GLY A 90 -10.30 24.99 6.28
C GLY A 90 -9.26 23.95 5.89
N ARG A 91 -8.26 23.77 6.77
CA ARG A 91 -7.28 22.71 6.67
C ARG A 91 -7.56 21.66 7.73
N GLY A 92 -7.51 20.39 7.34
CA GLY A 92 -7.58 19.26 8.24
C GLY A 92 -6.45 18.28 7.93
N MET A 93 -6.11 17.49 8.94
CA MET A 93 -5.19 16.36 8.79
C MET A 93 -5.70 15.16 9.57
N ALA A 94 -5.32 13.97 9.11
CA ALA A 94 -5.55 12.74 9.84
C ALA A 94 -4.46 11.71 9.54
N CYS A 95 -4.29 10.78 10.47
CA CYS A 95 -3.43 9.62 10.33
C CYS A 95 -4.25 8.34 10.10
N GLY A 96 -3.65 7.41 9.37
CA GLY A 96 -4.23 6.13 9.04
C GLY A 96 -3.25 5.04 9.43
N PHE A 97 -3.80 3.96 9.97
CA PHE A 97 -3.09 2.76 10.36
C PHE A 97 -3.68 1.58 9.62
N TRP A 98 -2.82 0.74 9.05
CA TRP A 98 -3.24 -0.55 8.53
C TRP A 98 -2.18 -1.61 8.84
N PHE A 99 -2.61 -2.76 9.34
CA PHE A 99 -1.74 -3.92 9.46
C PHE A 99 -1.67 -4.62 8.10
N ASN A 100 -0.49 -5.09 7.72
CA ASN A 100 -0.34 -5.91 6.53
C ASN A 100 -0.38 -7.38 6.91
N PHE A 101 -0.92 -8.19 6.02
CA PHE A 101 -1.00 -9.62 6.19
C PHE A 101 0.12 -10.33 5.41
N GLY A 102 0.53 -11.48 5.95
CA GLY A 102 1.39 -12.44 5.28
C GLY A 102 0.56 -13.55 4.66
N GLY A 103 0.83 -14.81 4.99
CA GLY A 103 0.00 -15.97 4.62
C GLY A 103 0.60 -16.80 3.49
N GLN A 104 -0.06 -17.92 3.17
CA GLN A 104 0.46 -18.96 2.30
C GLN A 104 0.67 -18.44 0.87
N THR A 105 1.85 -18.68 0.31
CA THR A 105 2.24 -18.27 -1.04
C THR A 105 3.11 -19.32 -1.68
N CYS A 106 2.94 -19.48 -2.98
CA CYS A 106 3.77 -20.33 -3.81
C CYS A 106 4.13 -19.59 -5.10
N ALA A 107 5.36 -19.75 -5.57
CA ALA A 107 5.86 -19.18 -6.82
C ALA A 107 6.84 -20.13 -7.53
N ASP A 108 6.76 -20.14 -8.86
CA ASP A 108 7.71 -20.81 -9.75
C ASP A 108 8.51 -19.79 -10.55
N LEU A 109 9.74 -20.15 -10.91
CA LEU A 109 10.59 -19.42 -11.82
C LEU A 109 11.24 -20.38 -12.80
N ASN A 110 11.08 -20.12 -14.10
CA ASN A 110 11.65 -20.94 -15.17
C ASN A 110 12.53 -20.09 -16.08
N ILE A 111 13.71 -20.60 -16.42
CA ILE A 111 14.66 -19.94 -17.33
C ILE A 111 14.69 -20.70 -18.66
N ALA A 112 14.29 -20.01 -19.73
CA ALA A 112 14.35 -20.55 -21.08
C ALA A 112 15.79 -20.58 -21.61
N THR A 113 16.04 -21.39 -22.65
CA THR A 113 17.38 -21.57 -23.23
C THR A 113 17.94 -20.30 -23.88
N ASP A 114 17.11 -19.31 -24.18
CA ASP A 114 17.51 -17.98 -24.65
C ASP A 114 17.84 -17.00 -23.51
N GLY A 115 17.67 -17.41 -22.25
CA GLY A 115 17.90 -16.61 -21.06
C GLY A 115 16.71 -15.74 -20.63
N THR A 116 15.56 -15.85 -21.28
CA THR A 116 14.31 -15.22 -20.79
C THR A 116 13.75 -15.99 -19.60
N VAL A 117 13.05 -15.28 -18.73
CA VAL A 117 12.58 -15.78 -17.43
C VAL A 117 11.08 -15.63 -17.32
N THR A 118 10.42 -16.71 -16.95
CA THR A 118 9.00 -16.72 -16.59
C THR A 118 8.85 -16.94 -15.10
N VAL A 119 8.12 -16.05 -14.44
CA VAL A 119 7.75 -16.17 -13.03
C VAL A 119 6.25 -16.44 -12.96
N THR A 120 5.85 -17.47 -12.21
CA THR A 120 4.46 -17.87 -12.06
C THR A 120 4.05 -17.71 -10.60
N VAL A 121 2.91 -17.06 -10.36
CA VAL A 121 2.39 -16.80 -9.02
C VAL A 121 0.87 -17.01 -8.97
N GLY A 122 0.33 -17.49 -7.85
CA GLY A 122 -1.11 -17.73 -7.69
C GLY A 122 -1.89 -16.53 -7.15
N THR A 123 -1.20 -15.56 -6.54
CA THR A 123 -1.80 -14.29 -6.08
C THR A 123 -2.35 -13.49 -7.26
N ILE A 124 -3.66 -13.28 -7.30
CA ILE A 124 -4.35 -12.57 -8.37
C ILE A 124 -3.92 -11.10 -8.47
N ASP A 125 -3.60 -10.65 -9.68
CA ASP A 125 -3.29 -9.25 -9.94
C ASP A 125 -4.57 -8.41 -10.08
N VAL A 126 -4.79 -7.51 -9.11
CA VAL A 126 -5.91 -6.56 -9.08
C VAL A 126 -5.49 -5.09 -9.26
N GLY A 127 -4.19 -4.82 -9.41
CA GLY A 127 -3.68 -3.45 -9.27
C GLY A 127 -2.26 -3.21 -9.78
N GLY A 128 -1.73 -4.10 -10.62
CA GLY A 128 -0.42 -3.96 -11.27
C GLY A 128 0.70 -4.78 -10.60
N SER A 129 0.39 -5.85 -9.87
CA SER A 129 1.40 -6.65 -9.16
C SER A 129 2.40 -7.31 -10.11
N ARG A 130 2.00 -7.71 -11.33
CA ARG A 130 2.89 -8.37 -12.30
C ARG A 130 4.16 -7.57 -12.58
N ALA A 131 4.06 -6.27 -12.78
CA ALA A 131 5.23 -5.42 -13.05
C ALA A 131 6.19 -5.39 -11.85
N SER A 132 5.66 -5.19 -10.65
CA SER A 132 6.46 -5.20 -9.41
C SER A 132 7.14 -6.55 -9.16
N LEU A 133 6.44 -7.65 -9.41
CA LEU A 133 6.97 -9.01 -9.24
C LEU A 133 8.05 -9.33 -10.27
N SER A 134 7.89 -8.88 -11.52
CA SER A 134 8.92 -8.97 -12.55
C SER A 134 10.17 -8.13 -12.21
N LEU A 135 10.00 -6.92 -11.65
CA LEU A 135 11.13 -6.12 -11.15
C LEU A 135 11.91 -6.83 -10.05
N ILE A 136 11.21 -7.47 -9.10
CA ILE A 136 11.85 -8.22 -8.01
C ILE A 136 12.67 -9.40 -8.56
N ALA A 137 12.13 -10.17 -9.48
CA ALA A 137 12.87 -11.27 -10.11
C ALA A 137 14.05 -10.79 -10.95
N ALA A 138 13.87 -9.70 -11.71
CA ALA A 138 14.93 -9.07 -12.50
C ALA A 138 16.10 -8.61 -11.62
N GLU A 139 15.80 -7.97 -10.49
CA GLU A 139 16.80 -7.51 -9.50
C GLU A 139 17.57 -8.70 -8.90
N GLU A 140 16.86 -9.73 -8.41
CA GLU A 140 17.51 -10.88 -7.77
C GLU A 140 18.40 -11.66 -8.76
N LEU A 141 17.95 -11.80 -10.01
CA LEU A 141 18.72 -12.45 -11.07
C LEU A 141 19.81 -11.55 -11.67
N GLY A 142 19.68 -10.23 -11.56
CA GLY A 142 20.57 -9.24 -12.17
C GLY A 142 20.45 -9.14 -13.69
N ILE A 143 19.24 -9.31 -14.24
CA ILE A 143 18.96 -9.24 -15.68
C ILE A 143 17.99 -8.10 -16.03
N PRO A 144 17.91 -7.67 -17.30
CA PRO A 144 16.96 -6.64 -17.71
C PRO A 144 15.49 -7.05 -17.46
N TYR A 145 14.67 -6.08 -17.06
CA TYR A 145 13.24 -6.29 -16.76
C TYR A 145 12.48 -6.89 -17.96
N GLU A 146 12.81 -6.48 -19.18
CA GLU A 146 12.21 -6.95 -20.42
C GLU A 146 12.42 -8.45 -20.68
N HIS A 147 13.37 -9.07 -19.98
CA HIS A 147 13.61 -10.52 -20.06
C HIS A 147 12.78 -11.30 -19.06
N VAL A 148 12.01 -10.65 -18.19
CA VAL A 148 11.19 -11.28 -17.15
C VAL A 148 9.71 -11.09 -17.43
N LYS A 149 8.93 -12.18 -17.37
CA LYS A 149 7.48 -12.16 -17.52
C LYS A 149 6.80 -12.80 -16.31
N ALA A 150 5.93 -12.05 -15.66
CA ALA A 150 5.08 -12.56 -14.57
C ALA A 150 3.75 -13.09 -15.11
N HIS A 151 3.41 -14.33 -14.77
CA HIS A 151 2.18 -15.02 -15.11
C HIS A 151 1.38 -15.33 -13.85
N ILE A 152 0.06 -15.14 -13.92
CA ILE A 152 -0.85 -15.55 -12.85
C ILE A 152 -1.36 -16.95 -13.18
N ALA A 153 -1.09 -17.91 -12.31
CA ALA A 153 -1.44 -19.31 -12.48
C ALA A 153 -2.90 -19.61 -12.10
N ASP A 154 -3.45 -20.67 -12.69
CA ASP A 154 -4.66 -21.31 -12.19
C ASP A 154 -4.34 -22.31 -11.07
N THR A 155 -5.36 -22.71 -10.31
CA THR A 155 -5.24 -23.57 -9.13
C THR A 155 -4.79 -25.01 -9.41
N GLY A 156 -4.76 -25.45 -10.67
CA GLY A 156 -4.22 -26.75 -11.09
C GLY A 156 -2.75 -26.69 -11.51
N SER A 157 -2.20 -25.49 -11.72
CA SER A 157 -0.86 -25.26 -12.28
C SER A 157 0.20 -24.86 -11.25
N LEU A 158 -0.20 -24.42 -10.06
CA LEU A 158 0.69 -23.98 -8.99
C LEU A 158 0.13 -24.35 -7.62
N GLY A 159 1.02 -24.44 -6.62
CA GLY A 159 0.63 -24.61 -5.22
C GLY A 159 -0.27 -23.50 -4.68
N HIS A 160 -0.89 -23.76 -3.53
CA HIS A 160 -1.86 -22.85 -2.91
C HIS A 160 -1.27 -21.46 -2.65
N ASN A 161 -2.09 -20.44 -2.91
CA ASN A 161 -1.82 -19.04 -2.62
C ASN A 161 -3.08 -18.43 -1.99
N ASP A 162 -2.93 -17.74 -0.87
CA ASP A 162 -4.06 -17.04 -0.26
C ASP A 162 -4.55 -15.89 -1.16
N THR A 163 -5.81 -15.48 -0.96
CA THR A 163 -6.47 -14.39 -1.70
C THR A 163 -5.68 -13.09 -1.64
N THR A 164 -5.82 -12.24 -2.66
CA THR A 164 -5.22 -10.90 -2.67
C THR A 164 -5.97 -9.94 -1.76
N GLU A 165 -5.59 -9.91 -0.48
CA GLU A 165 -6.19 -9.08 0.57
C GLU A 165 -5.13 -8.68 1.63
N GLY A 166 -5.50 -7.80 2.57
CA GLY A 166 -4.60 -7.40 3.66
C GLY A 166 -3.27 -6.81 3.19
N SER A 167 -3.24 -6.28 1.96
CA SER A 167 -2.07 -5.72 1.29
C SER A 167 -0.88 -6.69 1.20
N ARG A 168 -1.14 -8.00 1.22
CA ARG A 168 -0.10 -9.04 1.22
C ARG A 168 0.63 -9.23 -0.11
N GLY A 169 -0.01 -8.89 -1.23
CA GLY A 169 0.36 -9.38 -2.55
C GLY A 169 1.84 -9.20 -2.90
N THR A 170 2.35 -7.97 -2.91
CA THR A 170 3.77 -7.70 -3.22
C THR A 170 4.72 -8.24 -2.16
N PHE A 171 4.33 -8.20 -0.88
CA PHE A 171 5.16 -8.68 0.23
C PHE A 171 5.38 -10.20 0.16
N SER A 172 4.29 -10.97 0.16
CA SER A 172 4.38 -12.42 0.20
C SER A 172 4.86 -13.01 -1.13
N SER A 173 4.29 -12.56 -2.26
CA SER A 173 4.71 -13.04 -3.57
C SER A 173 6.11 -12.57 -3.94
N GLY A 174 6.51 -11.37 -3.52
CA GLY A 174 7.88 -10.90 -3.69
C GLY A 174 8.88 -11.80 -2.96
N MET A 175 8.59 -12.17 -1.72
CA MET A 175 9.45 -13.07 -0.94
C MET A 175 9.58 -14.46 -1.58
N ALA A 176 8.46 -15.05 -2.03
CA ALA A 176 8.48 -16.34 -2.70
C ALA A 176 9.29 -16.30 -4.01
N ILE A 177 9.14 -15.24 -4.80
CA ILE A 177 9.90 -15.04 -6.05
C ILE A 177 11.39 -14.89 -5.78
N ILE A 178 11.78 -14.14 -4.75
CA ILE A 178 13.19 -13.98 -4.35
C ILE A 178 13.79 -15.35 -4.02
N PHE A 179 13.08 -16.18 -3.27
CA PHE A 179 13.58 -17.51 -2.90
C PHE A 179 13.61 -18.48 -4.08
N ALA A 180 12.61 -18.43 -4.97
CA ALA A 180 12.63 -19.20 -6.22
C ALA A 180 13.81 -18.77 -7.13
N ALA A 181 14.06 -17.47 -7.26
CA ALA A 181 15.21 -16.94 -8.00
C ALA A 181 16.54 -17.38 -7.39
N ARG A 182 16.68 -17.36 -6.06
CA ARG A 182 17.88 -17.87 -5.37
C ARG A 182 18.12 -19.35 -5.60
N GLN A 183 17.05 -20.16 -5.64
CA GLN A 183 17.18 -21.57 -5.99
C GLN A 183 17.68 -21.73 -7.44
N ALA A 184 17.11 -20.99 -8.39
CA ALA A 184 17.55 -20.99 -9.79
C ALA A 184 19.01 -20.49 -9.94
N ILE A 185 19.42 -19.50 -9.16
CA ILE A 185 20.83 -19.03 -9.09
C ILE A 185 21.75 -20.14 -8.59
N GLY A 186 21.32 -20.95 -7.62
CA GLY A 186 22.05 -22.15 -7.19
C GLY A 186 22.33 -23.08 -8.36
N VAL A 187 21.30 -23.40 -9.15
CA VAL A 187 21.44 -24.24 -10.35
C VAL A 187 22.34 -23.57 -11.39
N LEU A 188 22.18 -22.28 -11.66
CA LEU A 188 23.04 -21.51 -12.58
C LEU A 188 24.52 -21.59 -12.17
N ARG A 189 24.82 -21.48 -10.88
CA ARG A 189 26.20 -21.61 -10.36
C ARG A 189 26.75 -23.01 -10.57
N GLU A 190 25.95 -24.05 -10.32
CA GLU A 190 26.34 -25.45 -10.60
C GLU A 190 26.61 -25.66 -12.09
N ARG A 191 25.80 -25.09 -12.98
CA ARG A 191 26.00 -25.19 -14.43
C ARG A 191 27.28 -24.48 -14.88
N ALA A 192 27.52 -23.27 -14.37
CA ALA A 192 28.74 -22.52 -14.64
C ALA A 192 29.99 -23.28 -14.13
N ALA A 193 29.91 -23.91 -12.97
CA ALA A 193 30.99 -24.73 -12.40
C ALA A 193 31.35 -25.89 -13.34
N ILE A 194 30.36 -26.59 -13.91
CA ILE A 194 30.57 -27.64 -14.91
C ILE A 194 31.22 -27.08 -16.18
N MET A 195 30.73 -25.95 -16.69
CA MET A 195 31.27 -25.34 -17.92
C MET A 195 32.74 -24.93 -17.79
N TRP A 196 33.18 -24.60 -16.58
CA TRP A 196 34.56 -24.22 -16.29
C TRP A 196 35.44 -25.34 -15.73
N ASP A 197 34.86 -26.50 -15.40
CA ASP A 197 35.51 -27.60 -14.67
C ASP A 197 36.14 -27.13 -13.35
N ILE A 198 35.36 -26.42 -12.52
CA ILE A 198 35.78 -25.94 -11.20
C ILE A 198 34.77 -26.31 -10.11
N PRO A 199 35.16 -26.30 -8.82
CA PRO A 199 34.22 -26.48 -7.72
C PRO A 199 33.20 -25.33 -7.61
N VAL A 200 31.93 -25.63 -7.33
CA VAL A 200 30.81 -24.66 -7.28
C VAL A 200 30.97 -23.59 -6.20
N GLU A 201 31.69 -23.89 -5.12
CA GLU A 201 32.04 -22.93 -4.08
C GLU A 201 32.95 -21.81 -4.59
N ASN A 202 33.65 -22.03 -5.71
CA ASN A 202 34.43 -21.00 -6.41
C ASN A 202 33.62 -20.28 -7.49
N VAL A 203 32.29 -20.38 -7.48
CA VAL A 203 31.40 -19.63 -8.38
C VAL A 203 30.53 -18.71 -7.56
N VAL A 204 30.52 -17.42 -7.86
CA VAL A 204 29.59 -16.44 -7.28
C VAL A 204 28.68 -15.88 -8.36
N TRP A 205 27.45 -15.55 -7.99
CA TRP A 205 26.50 -14.89 -8.88
C TRP A 205 26.51 -13.39 -8.62
N GLU A 206 26.64 -12.59 -9.67
CA GLU A 206 26.64 -11.13 -9.57
C GLU A 206 26.12 -10.51 -10.87
N ALA A 207 25.10 -9.66 -10.76
CA ALA A 207 24.56 -8.83 -11.84
C ALA A 207 24.27 -9.58 -13.15
N GLY A 208 23.64 -10.77 -13.06
CA GLY A 208 23.28 -11.58 -14.22
C GLY A 208 24.37 -12.50 -14.74
N TYR A 209 25.49 -12.61 -14.02
CA TYR A 209 26.63 -13.43 -14.40
C TYR A 209 27.08 -14.37 -13.28
N ALA A 210 27.49 -15.58 -13.65
CA ALA A 210 28.41 -16.36 -12.85
C ALA A 210 29.83 -15.81 -13.02
N ASN A 211 30.55 -15.67 -11.90
CA ASN A 211 31.95 -15.26 -11.84
C ASN A 211 32.75 -16.30 -11.06
N ALA A 212 33.91 -16.71 -11.58
CA ALA A 212 34.81 -17.59 -10.87
C ALA A 212 35.61 -16.80 -9.81
N THR A 213 35.74 -17.35 -8.61
CA THR A 213 36.49 -16.75 -7.49
C THR A 213 37.77 -17.51 -7.19
N GLY A 214 38.75 -16.82 -6.61
CA GLY A 214 40.07 -17.40 -6.31
C GLY A 214 41.12 -17.15 -7.39
N ARG A 215 42.38 -16.96 -6.95
CA ARG A 215 43.48 -16.50 -7.83
C ARG A 215 43.76 -17.43 -9.01
N LYS A 216 43.47 -18.73 -8.88
CA LYS A 216 43.69 -19.72 -9.94
C LYS A 216 42.70 -19.58 -11.10
N PHE A 217 41.52 -19.03 -10.86
CA PHE A 217 40.42 -18.95 -11.81
C PHE A 217 40.15 -17.54 -12.33
N SER A 218 40.97 -16.56 -11.94
CA SER A 218 40.79 -15.13 -12.26
C SER A 218 40.83 -14.78 -13.75
N LYS A 219 41.29 -15.71 -14.60
CA LYS A 219 41.33 -15.55 -16.06
C LYS A 219 40.09 -16.11 -16.76
N LEU A 220 39.20 -16.81 -16.05
CA LEU A 220 37.98 -17.35 -16.65
C LEU A 220 37.02 -16.19 -16.99
N LYS A 221 36.54 -16.16 -18.22
CA LYS A 221 35.52 -15.20 -18.65
C LYS A 221 34.23 -15.51 -17.89
N ARG A 222 33.63 -14.48 -17.27
CA ARG A 222 32.28 -14.58 -16.66
C ARG A 222 31.26 -15.13 -17.66
N LEU A 223 30.30 -15.90 -17.15
CA LEU A 223 29.23 -16.49 -17.95
C LEU A 223 27.91 -15.80 -17.61
N SER A 224 27.25 -15.23 -18.61
CA SER A 224 25.92 -14.65 -18.45
C SER A 224 24.86 -15.73 -18.21
N LEU A 225 23.73 -15.33 -17.62
CA LEU A 225 22.55 -16.19 -17.49
C LEU A 225 22.17 -16.86 -18.82
N ALA A 226 22.17 -16.10 -19.92
CA ALA A 226 21.83 -16.61 -21.25
C ALA A 226 22.87 -17.62 -21.78
N GLU A 227 24.17 -17.38 -21.59
CA GLU A 227 25.22 -18.35 -21.97
C GLU A 227 25.06 -19.68 -21.21
N ILE A 228 24.75 -19.62 -19.91
CA ILE A 228 24.53 -20.80 -19.07
C ILE A 228 23.24 -21.52 -19.48
N ALA A 229 22.15 -20.77 -19.70
CA ALA A 229 20.87 -21.34 -20.11
C ALA A 229 20.94 -22.02 -21.48
N ALA A 230 21.68 -21.44 -22.43
CA ALA A 230 21.91 -22.04 -23.75
C ALA A 230 22.71 -23.36 -23.65
N ALA A 231 23.62 -23.48 -22.69
CA ALA A 231 24.40 -24.69 -22.43
C ALA A 231 23.63 -25.78 -21.66
N SER A 232 22.43 -25.47 -21.14
CA SER A 232 21.66 -26.34 -20.25
C SER A 232 21.47 -27.78 -20.72
N PRO A 233 21.27 -28.12 -22.02
CA PRO A 233 21.14 -29.52 -22.46
C PRO A 233 22.40 -30.35 -22.20
N GLY A 234 23.57 -29.73 -22.19
CA GLY A 234 24.86 -30.38 -21.95
C GLY A 234 25.34 -30.30 -20.50
N THR A 235 24.72 -29.47 -19.66
CA THR A 235 25.19 -29.21 -18.28
C THR A 235 24.23 -29.71 -17.19
N GLY A 236 23.14 -30.39 -17.55
CA GLY A 236 22.22 -31.02 -16.58
C GLY A 236 20.73 -30.76 -16.80
N GLY A 237 20.34 -30.22 -17.95
CA GLY A 237 18.95 -30.00 -18.33
C GLY A 237 18.37 -28.66 -17.85
N PRO A 238 17.03 -28.51 -17.90
CA PRO A 238 16.31 -27.27 -17.62
C PRO A 238 16.72 -26.60 -16.30
N ILE A 239 16.62 -25.27 -16.27
CA ILE A 239 16.95 -24.44 -15.10
C ILE A 239 15.66 -23.81 -14.57
N ALA A 240 15.33 -24.12 -13.33
CA ALA A 240 14.14 -23.63 -12.66
C ALA A 240 14.39 -23.40 -11.17
N GLY A 241 13.47 -22.68 -10.55
CA GLY A 241 13.37 -22.51 -9.11
C GLY A 241 11.91 -22.50 -8.66
N HIS A 242 11.67 -22.91 -7.43
CA HIS A 242 10.37 -23.02 -6.79
C HIS A 242 10.47 -22.53 -5.35
N ASN A 243 9.41 -21.90 -4.86
CA ASN A 243 9.25 -21.66 -3.44
C ASN A 243 7.79 -21.72 -3.01
N GLU A 244 7.57 -22.42 -1.92
CA GLU A 244 6.39 -22.40 -1.09
C GLU A 244 6.76 -21.88 0.30
N SER A 245 6.00 -20.91 0.81
CA SER A 245 6.26 -20.34 2.12
C SER A 245 4.99 -19.76 2.74
N VAL A 246 5.08 -19.47 4.04
CA VAL A 246 4.08 -18.69 4.77
C VAL A 246 4.77 -17.43 5.28
N PRO A 247 5.03 -16.41 4.41
CA PRO A 247 5.60 -15.15 4.86
C PRO A 247 4.75 -14.56 5.99
N ASP A 248 5.41 -13.98 6.97
CA ASP A 248 4.80 -13.28 8.10
C ASP A 248 5.66 -12.05 8.43
N ASN A 249 5.27 -11.25 9.43
CA ASN A 249 5.96 -10.02 9.83
C ASN A 249 6.01 -8.99 8.69
N ALA A 250 4.92 -8.87 7.93
CA ALA A 250 4.74 -7.81 6.93
C ALA A 250 4.80 -6.40 7.57
N GLY A 251 4.54 -6.32 8.88
CA GLY A 251 4.54 -5.09 9.65
C GLY A 251 3.29 -4.26 9.40
N VAL A 252 3.32 -3.04 9.93
CA VAL A 252 2.22 -2.08 9.84
C VAL A 252 2.61 -0.93 8.92
N SER A 253 1.63 -0.30 8.30
CA SER A 253 1.81 0.87 7.47
C SER A 253 1.03 2.04 8.07
N PHE A 254 1.59 3.23 7.89
CA PHE A 254 0.98 4.49 8.29
C PHE A 254 0.96 5.47 7.13
N ALA A 255 -0.13 6.24 7.04
CA ALA A 255 -0.23 7.39 6.16
C ALA A 255 -0.76 8.58 6.93
N SER A 256 -0.24 9.77 6.63
CA SER A 256 -0.74 11.04 7.13
C SER A 256 -1.20 11.88 5.96
N HIS A 257 -2.45 12.31 5.99
CA HIS A 257 -3.06 13.07 4.91
C HIS A 257 -3.31 14.51 5.34
N ILE A 258 -3.13 15.45 4.42
CA ILE A 258 -3.46 16.87 4.58
C ILE A 258 -4.53 17.20 3.55
N CYS A 259 -5.60 17.87 3.99
CA CYS A 259 -6.71 18.26 3.14
C CYS A 259 -7.04 19.73 3.37
N ASP A 260 -7.07 20.52 2.30
CA ASP A 260 -7.69 21.83 2.29
C ASP A 260 -9.03 21.74 1.57
N VAL A 261 -10.09 22.21 2.22
CA VAL A 261 -11.43 22.30 1.63
C VAL A 261 -11.91 23.74 1.58
N GLU A 262 -12.84 24.02 0.68
CA GLU A 262 -13.66 25.23 0.65
C GLU A 262 -15.11 24.82 0.81
N VAL A 263 -15.83 25.46 1.73
CA VAL A 263 -17.25 25.19 1.98
C VAL A 263 -18.07 26.42 1.62
N ASP A 264 -19.09 26.25 0.80
CA ASP A 264 -20.08 27.29 0.56
C ASP A 264 -21.12 27.28 1.71
N PRO A 265 -21.18 28.34 2.54
CA PRO A 265 -22.09 28.38 3.68
C PRO A 265 -23.57 28.47 3.27
N GLU A 266 -23.90 28.88 2.04
CA GLU A 266 -25.29 28.99 1.58
C GLU A 266 -25.84 27.65 1.08
N THR A 267 -24.98 26.79 0.52
CA THR A 267 -25.40 25.52 -0.10
C THR A 267 -24.90 24.29 0.64
N GLY A 268 -23.91 24.43 1.52
CA GLY A 268 -23.18 23.32 2.14
C GLY A 268 -22.24 22.59 1.17
N ALA A 269 -22.13 23.04 -0.08
CA ALA A 269 -21.25 22.42 -1.06
C ALA A 269 -19.79 22.51 -0.61
N THR A 270 -19.09 21.37 -0.65
CA THR A 270 -17.68 21.29 -0.26
C THR A 270 -16.84 20.94 -1.48
N ARG A 271 -15.77 21.71 -1.69
CA ARG A 271 -14.77 21.45 -2.74
C ARG A 271 -13.42 21.14 -2.11
N VAL A 272 -12.78 20.04 -2.51
CA VAL A 272 -11.40 19.74 -2.11
C VAL A 272 -10.45 20.58 -2.97
N ILE A 273 -9.70 21.48 -2.33
CA ILE A 273 -8.83 22.45 -3.01
C ILE A 273 -7.41 21.91 -3.16
N ARG A 274 -6.95 21.16 -2.16
CA ARG A 274 -5.62 20.58 -2.12
C ARG A 274 -5.65 19.32 -1.29
N TYR A 275 -4.95 18.28 -1.75
CA TYR A 275 -4.85 17.02 -1.04
C TYR A 275 -3.43 16.48 -1.15
N THR A 276 -2.83 16.10 -0.03
CA THR A 276 -1.50 15.48 0.01
C THR A 276 -1.56 14.21 0.84
N VAL A 277 -0.98 13.13 0.31
CA VAL A 277 -0.76 11.86 0.99
C VAL A 277 0.72 11.70 1.30
N VAL A 278 1.06 11.46 2.57
CA VAL A 278 2.41 11.07 2.98
C VAL A 278 2.33 9.66 3.57
N GLN A 279 3.00 8.67 2.97
CA GLN A 279 2.88 7.27 3.40
C GLN A 279 4.25 6.61 3.54
N ASP A 280 4.41 5.81 4.60
CA ASP A 280 5.48 4.81 4.69
C ASP A 280 5.14 3.61 3.80
N ALA A 281 5.97 3.41 2.77
CA ALA A 281 5.82 2.37 1.77
C ALA A 281 6.74 1.15 1.99
N GLY A 282 7.57 1.14 3.05
CA GLY A 282 8.69 0.21 3.10
C GLY A 282 9.67 0.51 1.95
N LYS A 283 9.95 -0.47 1.10
CA LYS A 283 10.65 -0.25 -0.18
C LYS A 283 9.64 -0.07 -1.32
N ALA A 284 9.71 1.06 -2.01
CA ALA A 284 8.92 1.35 -3.19
C ALA A 284 9.56 0.71 -4.43
N ILE A 285 9.12 -0.50 -4.78
CA ILE A 285 9.61 -1.24 -5.94
C ILE A 285 9.25 -0.56 -7.27
N HIS A 286 8.04 -0.01 -7.35
CA HIS A 286 7.58 0.75 -8.51
C HIS A 286 6.95 2.06 -8.03
N PRO A 287 7.74 3.14 -7.88
CA PRO A 287 7.28 4.39 -7.26
C PRO A 287 5.98 4.94 -7.86
N THR A 288 5.85 5.00 -9.19
CA THR A 288 4.61 5.47 -9.84
C THR A 288 3.37 4.64 -9.50
N TYR A 289 3.52 3.32 -9.30
CA TYR A 289 2.40 2.47 -8.90
C TYR A 289 2.07 2.65 -7.42
N VAL A 290 3.08 2.89 -6.58
CA VAL A 290 2.88 3.26 -5.17
C VAL A 290 2.10 4.58 -5.09
N GLU A 291 2.50 5.61 -5.85
CA GLU A 291 1.77 6.88 -5.96
C GLU A 291 0.33 6.66 -6.44
N GLY A 292 0.13 5.85 -7.48
CA GLY A 292 -1.21 5.51 -7.98
C GLY A 292 -2.09 4.81 -6.93
N GLN A 293 -1.52 3.93 -6.11
CA GLN A 293 -2.24 3.29 -5.00
C GLN A 293 -2.61 4.30 -3.90
N MET A 294 -1.70 5.22 -3.56
CA MET A 294 -1.94 6.31 -2.61
C MET A 294 -3.08 7.23 -3.09
N GLN A 295 -3.01 7.64 -4.36
CA GLN A 295 -4.03 8.49 -4.99
C GLN A 295 -5.38 7.79 -5.07
N GLY A 296 -5.41 6.52 -5.47
CA GLY A 296 -6.65 5.74 -5.53
C GLY A 296 -7.31 5.55 -4.16
N GLY A 297 -6.51 5.27 -3.12
CA GLY A 297 -7.04 5.17 -1.75
C GLY A 297 -7.60 6.49 -1.23
N ALA A 298 -6.90 7.59 -1.48
CA ALA A 298 -7.38 8.93 -1.14
C ALA A 298 -8.66 9.30 -1.90
N ALA A 299 -8.74 9.02 -3.21
CA ALA A 299 -9.93 9.28 -4.02
C ALA A 299 -11.17 8.53 -3.51
N GLN A 300 -11.02 7.23 -3.20
CA GLN A 300 -12.10 6.43 -2.59
C GLN A 300 -12.56 7.01 -1.26
N GLY A 301 -11.61 7.38 -0.39
CA GLY A 301 -11.97 7.96 0.90
C GLY A 301 -12.56 9.38 0.80
N ILE A 302 -12.18 10.18 -0.21
CA ILE A 302 -12.83 11.49 -0.49
C ILE A 302 -14.29 11.27 -0.88
N GLY A 303 -14.56 10.30 -1.76
CA GLY A 303 -15.91 9.93 -2.16
C GLY A 303 -16.76 9.50 -0.97
N TRP A 304 -16.23 8.61 -0.13
CA TRP A 304 -16.90 8.19 1.10
C TRP A 304 -17.12 9.33 2.10
N ALA A 305 -16.14 10.24 2.23
CA ALA A 305 -16.26 11.36 3.16
C ALA A 305 -17.34 12.38 2.74
N LEU A 306 -17.59 12.57 1.44
CA LEU A 306 -18.43 13.66 0.93
C LEU A 306 -19.76 13.21 0.32
N ASN A 307 -19.79 12.04 -0.33
CA ASN A 307 -20.86 11.69 -1.28
C ASN A 307 -21.41 10.26 -1.15
N GLU A 308 -20.56 9.25 -0.95
CA GLU A 308 -20.96 7.85 -1.09
C GLU A 308 -21.68 7.33 0.15
N GLU A 309 -22.95 6.91 -0.02
CA GLU A 309 -23.73 6.20 0.98
C GLU A 309 -24.78 5.30 0.33
N TYR A 310 -25.23 4.27 1.05
CA TYR A 310 -26.41 3.51 0.68
C TYR A 310 -27.64 4.10 1.38
N VAL A 311 -28.64 4.49 0.59
CA VAL A 311 -29.89 5.07 1.09
C VAL A 311 -30.96 3.98 1.11
N TYR A 312 -31.40 3.57 2.30
CA TYR A 312 -32.50 2.63 2.47
C TYR A 312 -33.77 3.38 2.86
N GLY A 313 -34.86 3.12 2.15
CA GLY A 313 -36.19 3.64 2.49
C GLY A 313 -36.78 2.97 3.73
N GLU A 314 -37.89 3.51 4.24
CA GLU A 314 -38.65 2.90 5.35
C GLU A 314 -39.15 1.49 5.02
N ASP A 315 -39.34 1.18 3.74
CA ASP A 315 -39.70 -0.13 3.22
C ASP A 315 -38.52 -1.13 3.16
N GLY A 316 -37.32 -0.70 3.60
CA GLY A 316 -36.09 -1.49 3.59
C GLY A 316 -35.45 -1.64 2.20
N ARG A 317 -35.96 -0.98 1.16
CA ARG A 317 -35.38 -1.05 -0.19
C ARG A 317 -34.26 -0.04 -0.39
N LEU A 318 -33.23 -0.44 -1.13
CA LEU A 318 -32.15 0.45 -1.56
C LEU A 318 -32.68 1.42 -2.62
N GLN A 319 -32.61 2.71 -2.32
CA GLN A 319 -33.18 3.79 -3.14
C GLN A 319 -32.20 4.34 -4.17
N ASN A 320 -30.88 4.14 -3.98
CA ASN A 320 -29.83 4.60 -4.89
C ASN A 320 -28.97 3.45 -5.45
N PRO A 321 -29.55 2.43 -6.12
CA PRO A 321 -28.81 1.27 -6.61
C PRO A 321 -27.94 1.53 -7.85
N GLY A 322 -27.99 2.73 -8.43
CA GLY A 322 -27.24 3.10 -9.63
C GLY A 322 -26.25 4.24 -9.40
N PHE A 323 -25.27 4.39 -10.30
CA PHE A 323 -24.21 5.40 -10.20
C PHE A 323 -24.66 6.85 -10.42
N LEU A 324 -25.93 7.09 -10.74
CA LEU A 324 -26.48 8.44 -10.76
C LEU A 324 -26.60 9.01 -9.33
N ASP A 325 -27.08 8.17 -8.41
CA ASP A 325 -27.44 8.56 -7.04
C ASP A 325 -26.45 8.00 -6.01
N TYR A 326 -25.72 6.93 -6.33
CA TYR A 326 -24.50 6.54 -5.61
C TYR A 326 -23.32 7.30 -6.21
N ARG A 327 -23.02 8.47 -5.64
CA ARG A 327 -22.13 9.47 -6.25
C ARG A 327 -20.65 9.20 -5.99
N ILE A 328 -20.07 8.37 -6.83
CA ILE A 328 -18.61 8.19 -6.92
C ILE A 328 -17.99 9.49 -7.47
N PRO A 329 -16.89 10.02 -6.89
CA PRO A 329 -16.21 11.19 -7.43
C PRO A 329 -15.77 11.01 -8.87
N VAL A 330 -15.98 12.04 -9.69
CA VAL A 330 -15.39 12.13 -11.04
C VAL A 330 -14.13 13.00 -11.03
N CYS A 331 -13.38 13.01 -12.13
CA CYS A 331 -12.13 13.78 -12.22
C CYS A 331 -12.29 15.28 -11.94
N SER A 332 -13.45 15.88 -12.23
CA SER A 332 -13.72 17.29 -11.94
C SER A 332 -13.94 17.60 -10.45
N ASP A 333 -14.22 16.58 -9.63
CA ASP A 333 -14.48 16.75 -8.20
C ASP A 333 -13.20 16.74 -7.37
N LEU A 334 -12.11 16.24 -7.95
CA LEU A 334 -10.85 15.98 -7.25
C LEU A 334 -9.75 16.93 -7.75
N PRO A 335 -8.94 17.52 -6.85
CA PRO A 335 -7.69 18.15 -7.25
C PRO A 335 -6.67 17.06 -7.63
N PHE A 336 -5.53 17.48 -8.16
CA PHE A 336 -4.37 16.58 -8.17
C PHE A 336 -4.04 16.17 -6.72
N ILE A 337 -3.98 14.86 -6.48
CA ILE A 337 -3.63 14.29 -5.19
C ILE A 337 -2.12 14.12 -5.15
N ASP A 338 -1.47 15.01 -4.40
CA ASP A 338 -0.02 15.02 -4.23
C ASP A 338 0.42 13.87 -3.32
N THR A 339 1.59 13.29 -3.59
CA THR A 339 2.07 12.09 -2.90
C THR A 339 3.53 12.24 -2.50
N GLN A 340 3.82 11.90 -1.24
CA GLN A 340 5.19 11.77 -0.74
C GLN A 340 5.41 10.35 -0.22
N ILE A 341 6.24 9.59 -0.93
CA ILE A 341 6.67 8.25 -0.52
C ILE A 341 7.80 8.40 0.50
N LEU A 342 7.62 7.81 1.68
CA LEU A 342 8.70 7.60 2.64
C LEU A 342 9.10 6.13 2.60
N GLU A 343 10.40 5.87 2.52
CA GLU A 343 10.93 4.50 2.53
C GLU A 343 11.50 4.15 3.91
N ILE A 344 10.76 3.35 4.69
CA ILE A 344 11.19 2.82 5.99
C ILE A 344 11.19 1.29 5.88
N PRO A 345 12.32 0.70 5.43
CA PRO A 345 12.38 -0.71 5.04
C PRO A 345 11.90 -1.67 6.14
N ASN A 346 11.14 -2.69 5.74
CA ASN A 346 10.83 -3.81 6.62
C ASN A 346 12.08 -4.69 6.87
N PRO A 347 12.60 -4.79 8.10
CA PRO A 347 13.79 -5.59 8.38
C PRO A 347 13.60 -7.10 8.15
N HIS A 348 12.35 -7.58 8.05
CA HIS A 348 12.03 -8.99 7.83
C HIS A 348 11.83 -9.36 6.36
N HIS A 349 11.95 -8.40 5.44
CA HIS A 349 11.86 -8.65 4.01
C HIS A 349 13.23 -8.43 3.35
N PRO A 350 13.73 -9.31 2.45
CA PRO A 350 15.06 -9.17 1.85
C PRO A 350 15.34 -7.79 1.23
N TYR A 351 14.32 -7.17 0.63
CA TYR A 351 14.39 -5.82 0.06
C TYR A 351 13.67 -4.74 0.87
N GLY A 352 13.15 -5.04 2.06
CA GLY A 352 12.41 -4.05 2.85
C GLY A 352 10.97 -3.78 2.41
N ILE A 353 10.40 -4.61 1.53
CA ILE A 353 9.06 -4.44 0.97
C ILE A 353 7.98 -4.57 2.05
N ARG A 354 6.91 -3.78 1.90
CA ARG A 354 5.63 -3.90 2.62
C ARG A 354 4.47 -3.75 1.62
N GLY A 355 3.25 -3.97 2.10
CA GLY A 355 2.06 -3.59 1.36
C GLY A 355 1.76 -2.09 1.47
N VAL A 356 1.29 -1.51 0.37
CA VAL A 356 0.96 -0.06 0.29
C VAL A 356 -0.50 0.21 -0.02
N GLY A 357 -1.23 -0.81 -0.48
CA GLY A 357 -2.54 -0.65 -1.10
C GLY A 357 -3.55 -0.05 -0.13
N GLU A 358 -3.71 -0.56 1.07
CA GLU A 358 -4.90 -0.22 1.87
C GLU A 358 -4.76 1.04 2.74
N THR A 359 -3.55 1.40 3.15
CA THR A 359 -3.34 2.44 4.18
C THR A 359 -3.93 3.80 3.80
N SER A 360 -3.86 4.19 2.53
CA SER A 360 -4.30 5.51 2.06
C SER A 360 -5.83 5.71 2.04
N ILE A 361 -6.67 4.67 2.22
CA ILE A 361 -8.12 4.89 2.38
C ILE A 361 -8.51 5.25 3.82
N VAL A 362 -7.61 5.05 4.79
CA VAL A 362 -7.94 5.18 6.22
C VAL A 362 -8.09 6.65 6.66
N PRO A 363 -7.18 7.59 6.31
CA PRO A 363 -7.26 8.98 6.77
C PRO A 363 -8.40 9.87 6.22
N PRO A 364 -8.83 9.75 4.94
CA PRO A 364 -9.65 10.77 4.27
C PRO A 364 -10.87 11.26 5.04
N LEU A 365 -11.66 10.37 5.65
CA LEU A 365 -12.89 10.74 6.38
C LEU A 365 -12.59 11.76 7.50
N ALA A 366 -11.59 11.49 8.33
CA ALA A 366 -11.18 12.40 9.39
C ALA A 366 -10.47 13.65 8.87
N ALA A 367 -9.58 13.52 7.88
CA ALA A 367 -8.86 14.66 7.34
C ALA A 367 -9.83 15.70 6.75
N ILE A 368 -10.85 15.24 6.03
CA ILE A 368 -11.90 16.08 5.43
C ILE A 368 -12.85 16.59 6.52
N GLY A 369 -13.25 15.75 7.48
CA GLY A 369 -14.12 16.19 8.58
C GLY A 369 -13.49 17.28 9.44
N ASN A 370 -12.20 17.15 9.75
CA ASN A 370 -11.42 18.18 10.43
C ASN A 370 -11.32 19.45 9.56
N ALA A 371 -11.09 19.32 8.25
CA ALA A 371 -11.00 20.45 7.33
C ALA A 371 -12.31 21.22 7.22
N ILE A 372 -13.45 20.53 7.03
CA ILE A 372 -14.79 21.13 6.99
C ILE A 372 -15.07 21.83 8.31
N SER A 373 -14.82 21.16 9.44
CA SER A 373 -15.07 21.73 10.76
C SER A 373 -14.25 22.99 11.03
N ASN A 374 -13.01 23.03 10.54
CA ASN A 374 -12.15 24.21 10.63
C ASN A 374 -12.57 25.34 9.66
N ALA A 375 -13.24 25.01 8.55
CA ALA A 375 -13.77 25.98 7.61
C ALA A 375 -15.04 26.68 8.12
N VAL A 376 -15.95 25.91 8.73
CA VAL A 376 -17.30 26.38 9.09
C VAL A 376 -17.52 26.60 10.59
N GLY A 377 -16.60 26.14 11.44
CA GLY A 377 -16.67 26.31 12.89
C GLY A 377 -17.53 25.29 13.63
N VAL A 378 -18.17 24.36 12.92
CA VAL A 378 -19.06 23.31 13.48
C VAL A 378 -18.42 21.94 13.31
N ARG A 379 -18.52 21.06 14.32
CA ARG A 379 -17.97 19.71 14.23
C ARG A 379 -18.88 18.79 13.45
N MET A 380 -18.35 18.19 12.39
CA MET A 380 -19.00 17.10 11.67
C MET A 380 -18.74 15.76 12.36
N ASP A 381 -19.79 15.01 12.64
CA ASP A 381 -19.75 13.71 13.35
C ASP A 381 -20.33 12.55 12.53
N HIS A 382 -20.77 12.82 11.30
CA HIS A 382 -21.43 11.85 10.44
C HIS A 382 -20.92 11.94 8.99
N VAL A 383 -20.60 10.79 8.39
CA VAL A 383 -20.23 10.65 6.97
C VAL A 383 -21.34 9.99 6.15
N PRO A 384 -21.48 10.29 4.85
CA PRO A 384 -20.84 11.39 4.15
C PRO A 384 -21.29 12.75 4.68
N MET A 385 -20.40 13.73 4.67
CA MET A 385 -20.63 15.13 5.01
C MET A 385 -21.24 15.85 3.80
N SER A 386 -22.42 15.38 3.39
CA SER A 386 -23.13 15.88 2.22
C SER A 386 -23.65 17.30 2.46
N PRO A 387 -23.95 18.07 1.39
CA PRO A 387 -24.43 19.45 1.53
C PRO A 387 -25.66 19.59 2.46
N PRO A 388 -26.70 18.72 2.39
CA PRO A 388 -27.82 18.78 3.33
C PRO A 388 -27.43 18.57 4.80
N ARG A 389 -26.42 17.73 5.08
CA ARG A 389 -25.93 17.50 6.45
C ARG A 389 -25.11 18.68 6.95
N ILE A 390 -24.30 19.30 6.10
CA ILE A 390 -23.53 20.50 6.44
C ILE A 390 -24.47 21.68 6.74
N LEU A 391 -25.46 21.93 5.87
CA LEU A 391 -26.46 22.98 6.10
C LEU A 391 -27.22 22.77 7.41
N LYS A 392 -27.67 21.54 7.69
CA LYS A 392 -28.32 21.20 8.95
C LYS A 392 -27.42 21.51 10.16
N ALA A 393 -26.13 21.21 10.09
CA ALA A 393 -25.19 21.49 11.16
C ALA A 393 -24.96 23.02 11.36
N LEU A 394 -24.90 23.78 10.27
CA LEU A 394 -24.80 25.25 10.29
C LEU A 394 -26.03 25.90 10.92
N ASP A 395 -27.24 25.49 10.51
CA ASP A 395 -28.50 26.02 11.03
C ASP A 395 -28.63 25.77 12.54
N GLN A 396 -28.27 24.56 12.99
CA GLN A 396 -28.29 24.21 14.40
C GLN A 396 -27.28 25.00 15.23
N HIS A 397 -26.11 25.33 14.65
CA HIS A 397 -25.10 26.14 15.32
C HIS A 397 -25.48 27.62 15.39
N GLY A 398 -26.08 28.18 14.33
CA GLY A 398 -26.55 29.57 14.33
C GLY A 398 -27.77 29.83 15.22
N ALA A 399 -28.50 28.78 15.60
CA ALA A 399 -29.63 28.83 16.52
C ALA A 399 -29.24 28.67 18.01
N ALA A 400 -28.00 28.26 18.31
CA ALA A 400 -27.46 28.06 19.65
C ALA A 400 -26.64 29.29 20.10
#